data_AF-A0A812JYB0-F1
#
_entry.id   AF-A0A812JYB0-F1
#
_cell.length_a   1.000
_cell.length_b   1.000
_cell.length_c   1.000
_cell.angle_alpha   90.00
_cell.angle_beta   90.00
_cell.angle_gamma   90.00
#
_symmetry.space_group_name_H-M   'P 1'
#
loop_
_entity.id
_entity.type
_entity.pdbx_description
1 polymer ?
#
loop_
_entity_poly.entity_id
_entity_poly.type
_entity_poly.pdbx_seq_one_letter_code
_entity_poly.pdbx_strand_id
1 'polypeptide(L)'
;MAEQETPQMVHVFQQQRMMTQAPAVAAVQEIYWQDITRNKRGPPTPVASSAATPQETTPDLTGPTLVQPWSYEDHTASQLVAAEYGVNINQQSEVEAWLAKPATTNKEVLQLVRNYHAKVIRPEMYHLVLQLETALGKVGDELFVTRQELMWMAADNRQQQKQACALQIITSGWPQGMSPQAREFQLSWMLQQVPKIRNFLEIRGNIDDHTAEQTARWFNVFSVDPVTIPQGQEWWSSMTLLTFKSFDLRASFLERYGGTGGTPIYSNETTPLTGKHVRVSPCSPQWQRKLESPLRVLIAVLNQHSDYTGQSLTILWKTLTLMQPSTERGFQPDV
;
A
#
# COMPACT_ATOMS: atom_id res chain seq x y z
N MET A 1 -11.68 39.62 50.86
CA MET A 1 -12.09 38.33 51.47
C MET A 1 -12.58 37.38 50.37
N ALA A 2 -11.75 37.06 49.37
CA ALA A 2 -12.17 36.28 48.19
C ALA A 2 -10.99 35.61 47.45
N GLU A 3 -10.09 34.91 48.17
CA GLU A 3 -8.90 34.29 47.55
C GLU A 3 -8.56 32.88 48.08
N GLN A 4 -9.49 32.16 48.72
CA GLN A 4 -9.21 30.83 49.28
C GLN A 4 -10.05 29.66 48.71
N GLU A 5 -11.01 29.88 47.81
CA GLU A 5 -11.94 28.82 47.35
C GLU A 5 -11.52 28.08 46.06
N THR A 6 -10.61 28.64 45.26
CA THR A 6 -10.18 28.08 43.96
C THR A 6 -9.41 26.75 44.01
N PRO A 7 -8.47 26.50 44.95
CA PRO A 7 -7.68 25.26 44.93
C PRO A 7 -8.48 24.01 45.36
N GLN A 8 -9.51 24.17 46.20
CA GLN A 8 -10.36 23.05 46.63
C GLN A 8 -11.30 22.59 45.51
N MET A 9 -11.86 23.51 44.73
CA MET A 9 -12.74 23.19 43.59
C MET A 9 -12.01 22.43 42.48
N VAL A 10 -10.74 22.76 42.21
CA VAL A 10 -9.91 22.03 41.23
C VAL A 10 -9.60 20.62 41.70
N HIS A 11 -9.37 20.42 42.99
CA HIS A 11 -9.09 19.10 43.58
C HIS A 11 -10.33 18.20 43.55
N VAL A 12 -11.50 18.75 43.87
CA VAL A 12 -12.80 18.04 43.79
C VAL A 12 -13.13 17.67 42.34
N PHE A 13 -12.86 18.56 41.38
CA PHE A 13 -13.05 18.30 39.95
C PHE A 13 -12.11 17.20 39.42
N GLN A 14 -10.83 17.20 39.83
CA GLN A 14 -9.87 16.15 39.48
C GLN A 14 -10.28 14.80 40.08
N GLN A 15 -10.76 14.78 41.32
CA GLN A 15 -11.20 13.55 42.00
C GLN A 15 -12.47 12.97 41.37
N GLN A 16 -13.45 13.82 41.00
CA GLN A 16 -14.64 13.38 40.25
C GLN A 16 -14.28 12.83 38.86
N ARG A 17 -13.29 13.43 38.18
CA ARG A 17 -12.82 12.99 36.86
C ARG A 17 -12.12 11.63 36.92
N MET A 18 -11.32 11.38 37.97
CA MET A 18 -10.70 10.07 38.19
C MET A 18 -11.76 8.99 38.46
N MET A 19 -12.80 9.30 39.23
CA MET A 19 -13.89 8.36 39.52
C MET A 19 -14.77 8.04 38.30
N THR A 20 -14.95 8.97 37.36
CA THR A 20 -15.73 8.72 36.12
C THR A 20 -14.91 8.09 35.00
N GLN A 21 -13.59 8.32 34.91
CA GLN A 21 -12.75 7.73 33.87
C GLN A 21 -12.25 6.32 34.20
N ALA A 22 -11.98 6.00 35.46
CA ALA A 22 -11.45 4.69 35.86
C ALA A 22 -12.29 3.49 35.40
N PRO A 23 -13.64 3.44 35.59
CA PRO A 23 -14.43 2.28 35.18
C PRO A 23 -14.58 2.18 33.66
N ALA A 24 -14.64 3.31 32.94
CA ALA A 24 -14.74 3.32 31.48
C ALA A 24 -13.42 2.90 30.81
N VAL A 25 -12.28 3.31 31.36
CA VAL A 25 -10.94 2.93 30.88
C VAL A 25 -10.62 1.46 31.20
N ALA A 26 -11.01 0.98 32.39
CA ALA A 26 -10.86 -0.42 32.77
C ALA A 26 -11.69 -1.35 31.87
N ALA A 27 -12.94 -0.97 31.56
CA ALA A 27 -13.79 -1.74 30.63
C ALA A 27 -13.23 -1.79 29.20
N VAL A 28 -12.65 -0.68 28.72
CA VAL A 28 -11.99 -0.64 27.40
C VAL A 28 -10.71 -1.49 27.38
N GLN A 29 -9.93 -1.51 28.47
CA GLN A 29 -8.77 -2.38 28.59
C GLN A 29 -9.17 -3.86 28.66
N GLU A 30 -10.23 -4.21 29.37
CA GLU A 30 -10.71 -5.58 29.47
C GLU A 30 -11.20 -6.11 28.11
N ILE A 31 -11.92 -5.29 27.34
CA ILE A 31 -12.30 -5.61 25.95
C ILE A 31 -11.05 -5.78 25.08
N TYR A 32 -10.04 -4.91 25.22
CA TYR A 32 -8.78 -5.01 24.47
C TYR A 32 -8.01 -6.31 24.78
N TRP A 33 -7.95 -6.73 26.04
CA TRP A 33 -7.28 -7.96 26.44
C TRP A 33 -8.06 -9.22 26.03
N GLN A 34 -9.39 -9.18 26.07
CA GLN A 34 -10.22 -10.27 25.53
C GLN A 34 -10.02 -10.43 24.02
N ASP A 35 -9.84 -9.34 23.27
CA ASP A 35 -9.64 -9.37 21.82
C ASP A 35 -8.24 -9.87 21.40
N ILE A 36 -7.22 -9.64 22.23
CA ILE A 36 -5.84 -10.16 22.03
C ILE A 36 -5.78 -11.67 22.17
N THR A 37 -6.55 -12.28 23.08
CA THR A 37 -6.53 -13.74 23.26
C THR A 37 -7.15 -14.50 22.08
N ARG A 38 -8.12 -13.90 21.37
CA ARG A 38 -8.75 -14.53 20.19
C ARG A 38 -7.99 -14.34 18.89
N ASN A 39 -7.10 -13.35 18.79
CA ASN A 39 -6.44 -13.04 17.53
C ASN A 39 -4.92 -12.90 17.71
N LYS A 40 -4.19 -14.01 17.61
CA LYS A 40 -2.80 -13.97 17.14
C LYS A 40 -2.81 -13.44 15.69
N ARG A 41 -2.85 -12.11 15.55
CA ARG A 41 -2.82 -11.46 14.24
C ARG A 41 -1.42 -11.64 13.66
N GLY A 42 -1.38 -12.13 12.42
CA GLY A 42 -0.19 -12.12 11.59
C GLY A 42 0.31 -10.69 11.33
N PRO A 43 1.34 -10.53 10.47
CA PRO A 43 1.97 -9.24 10.20
C PRO A 43 0.92 -8.17 9.86
N PRO A 44 1.18 -6.89 10.19
CA PRO A 44 0.20 -5.82 10.12
C PRO A 44 -0.41 -5.78 8.72
N THR A 45 -1.70 -6.14 8.64
CA THR A 45 -2.52 -5.92 7.46
C THR A 45 -2.47 -4.42 7.18
N PRO A 46 -2.29 -3.97 5.92
CA PRO A 46 -2.38 -2.56 5.60
C PRO A 46 -3.68 -2.03 6.19
N VAL A 47 -3.60 -1.00 7.02
CA VAL A 47 -4.79 -0.28 7.49
C VAL A 47 -5.55 0.06 6.23
N ALA A 48 -6.74 -0.54 6.07
CA ALA A 48 -7.63 -0.23 4.98
C ALA A 48 -7.85 1.28 5.06
N SER A 49 -7.27 1.99 4.09
CA SER A 49 -7.60 3.39 3.87
C SER A 49 -9.12 3.44 3.77
N SER A 50 -9.77 4.20 4.64
CA SER A 50 -11.22 4.43 4.58
C SER A 50 -11.63 5.26 3.36
N ALA A 51 -10.73 5.48 2.40
CA ALA A 51 -11.08 5.84 1.04
C ALA A 51 -11.68 4.60 0.38
N ALA A 52 -13.01 4.50 0.41
CA ALA A 52 -13.73 3.51 -0.37
C ALA A 52 -13.26 3.59 -1.82
N THR A 53 -12.48 2.60 -2.27
CA THR A 53 -12.36 2.30 -3.69
C THR A 53 -13.78 2.06 -4.22
N PRO A 54 -14.21 2.76 -5.29
CA PRO A 54 -15.48 2.44 -5.92
C PRO A 54 -15.51 0.94 -6.21
N GLN A 55 -16.53 0.24 -5.73
CA GLN A 55 -16.75 -1.13 -6.16
C GLN A 55 -17.08 -1.07 -7.65
N GLU A 56 -16.11 -1.43 -8.50
CA GLU A 56 -16.40 -1.73 -9.89
C GLU A 56 -17.35 -2.92 -9.91
N THR A 57 -18.59 -2.65 -10.31
CA THR A 57 -19.50 -3.67 -10.84
C THR A 57 -18.76 -4.37 -11.96
N THR A 58 -18.59 -5.70 -11.86
CA THR A 58 -18.05 -6.55 -12.91
C THR A 58 -18.66 -6.15 -14.26
N PRO A 59 -17.88 -5.58 -15.20
CA PRO A 59 -18.43 -5.25 -16.50
C PRO A 59 -18.72 -6.56 -17.22
N ASP A 60 -19.93 -6.68 -17.77
CA ASP A 60 -20.27 -7.70 -18.75
C ASP A 60 -19.15 -7.75 -19.81
N LEU A 61 -18.67 -8.94 -20.16
CA LEU A 61 -17.62 -9.19 -21.16
C LEU A 61 -18.01 -8.72 -22.58
N THR A 62 -19.18 -8.10 -22.74
CA THR A 62 -19.69 -7.42 -23.94
C THR A 62 -19.66 -5.89 -23.76
N GLY A 63 -18.62 -5.36 -23.11
CA GLY A 63 -18.40 -3.91 -23.04
C GLY A 63 -18.26 -3.29 -24.44
N PRO A 64 -18.66 -2.03 -24.63
CA PRO A 64 -18.57 -1.36 -25.93
C PRO A 64 -17.12 -1.34 -26.40
N THR A 65 -16.86 -1.90 -27.59
CA THR A 65 -15.54 -1.87 -28.21
C THR A 65 -15.12 -0.42 -28.50
N LEU A 66 -13.85 -0.08 -28.23
CA LEU A 66 -13.25 1.24 -28.49
C LEU A 66 -13.40 1.70 -29.96
N VAL A 67 -13.46 0.73 -30.86
CA VAL A 67 -13.74 0.91 -32.29
C VAL A 67 -14.96 0.05 -32.62
N GLN A 68 -15.90 0.64 -33.35
CA GLN A 68 -17.10 -0.04 -33.85
C GLN A 68 -16.98 -0.01 -35.37
N PRO A 69 -16.43 -1.06 -35.99
CA PRO A 69 -16.27 -1.12 -37.44
C PRO A 69 -17.62 -0.82 -38.09
N TRP A 70 -17.65 0.25 -38.86
CA TRP A 70 -18.84 0.64 -39.59
C TRP A 70 -18.63 0.31 -41.06
N SER A 71 -19.47 -0.57 -41.57
CA SER A 71 -19.59 -0.88 -42.99
C SER A 71 -20.99 -0.53 -43.45
N TYR A 72 -21.11 -0.03 -44.67
CA TYR A 72 -22.39 0.03 -45.34
C TYR A 72 -22.94 -1.39 -45.50
N GLU A 73 -24.23 -1.56 -45.24
CA GLU A 73 -24.91 -2.78 -45.67
C GLU A 73 -24.87 -2.87 -47.20
N ASP A 74 -24.80 -4.09 -47.75
CA ASP A 74 -24.66 -4.33 -49.19
C ASP A 74 -25.72 -3.59 -50.02
N HIS A 75 -26.95 -3.48 -49.52
CA HIS A 75 -28.01 -2.73 -50.18
C HIS A 75 -27.69 -1.22 -50.24
N THR A 76 -27.14 -0.67 -49.16
CA THR A 76 -26.83 0.76 -49.04
C THR A 76 -25.61 1.09 -49.91
N ALA A 77 -24.59 0.23 -49.90
CA ALA A 77 -23.45 0.32 -50.79
C ALA A 77 -23.88 0.31 -52.27
N SER A 78 -24.80 -0.58 -52.63
CA SER A 78 -25.35 -0.69 -53.98
C SER A 78 -26.13 0.56 -54.40
N GLN A 79 -26.95 1.12 -53.51
CA GLN A 79 -27.68 2.36 -53.75
C GLN A 79 -26.73 3.56 -53.92
N LEU A 80 -25.70 3.70 -53.08
CA LEU A 80 -24.71 4.77 -53.17
C LEU A 80 -23.95 4.75 -54.50
N VAL A 81 -23.64 3.56 -55.01
CA VAL A 81 -23.00 3.42 -56.32
C VAL A 81 -23.99 3.68 -57.45
N ALA A 82 -25.22 3.17 -57.37
CA ALA A 82 -26.26 3.43 -58.38
C ALA A 82 -26.58 4.93 -58.52
N ALA A 83 -26.57 5.68 -57.41
CA ALA A 83 -26.76 7.13 -57.40
C ALA A 83 -25.73 7.89 -58.26
N GLU A 84 -24.47 7.44 -58.31
CA GLU A 84 -23.43 8.03 -59.18
C GLU A 84 -23.71 7.82 -60.67
N TYR A 85 -24.50 6.82 -61.01
CA TYR A 85 -25.00 6.59 -62.37
C TYR A 85 -26.32 7.32 -62.65
N GLY A 86 -26.79 8.17 -61.72
CA GLY A 86 -28.02 8.96 -61.87
C GLY A 86 -29.30 8.18 -61.61
N VAL A 87 -29.22 7.00 -60.99
CA VAL A 87 -30.39 6.18 -60.62
C VAL A 87 -31.08 6.81 -59.42
N ASN A 88 -32.42 6.90 -59.43
CA ASN A 88 -33.16 7.39 -58.29
C ASN A 88 -33.23 6.34 -57.18
N ILE A 89 -32.39 6.48 -56.16
CA ILE A 89 -32.30 5.55 -55.03
C ILE A 89 -33.57 5.47 -54.17
N ASN A 90 -34.49 6.43 -54.28
CA ASN A 90 -35.77 6.40 -53.56
C ASN A 90 -36.78 5.45 -54.22
N GLN A 91 -36.48 4.94 -55.43
CA GLN A 91 -37.35 4.03 -56.17
C GLN A 91 -36.66 2.67 -56.34
N GLN A 92 -37.01 1.72 -55.47
CA GLN A 92 -36.40 0.38 -55.39
C GLN A 92 -36.34 -0.32 -56.76
N SER A 93 -37.41 -0.20 -57.56
CA SER A 93 -37.50 -0.82 -58.88
C SER A 93 -36.45 -0.31 -59.87
N GLU A 94 -36.02 0.94 -59.76
CA GLU A 94 -34.97 1.50 -60.64
C GLU A 94 -33.58 0.98 -60.26
N VAL A 95 -33.32 0.82 -58.96
CA VAL A 95 -32.07 0.24 -58.46
C VAL A 95 -31.96 -1.23 -58.86
N GLU A 96 -33.04 -2.00 -58.74
CA GLU A 96 -33.09 -3.40 -59.18
C GLU A 96 -32.91 -3.55 -60.69
N ALA A 97 -33.55 -2.68 -61.49
CA ALA A 97 -33.38 -2.67 -62.94
C ALA A 97 -31.94 -2.32 -63.35
N TRP A 98 -31.29 -1.41 -62.62
CA TRP A 98 -29.88 -1.08 -62.85
C TRP A 98 -28.94 -2.23 -62.48
N LEU A 99 -29.15 -2.88 -61.33
CA LEU A 99 -28.36 -4.04 -60.87
C LEU A 99 -28.48 -5.24 -61.83
N ALA A 100 -29.63 -5.43 -62.47
CA ALA A 100 -29.85 -6.49 -63.44
C ALA A 100 -29.15 -6.25 -64.79
N LYS A 101 -28.62 -5.03 -65.04
CA LYS A 101 -27.99 -4.68 -66.32
C LYS A 101 -26.55 -5.22 -66.37
N PRO A 102 -26.20 -6.07 -67.35
CA PRO A 102 -24.83 -6.57 -67.47
C PRO A 102 -23.88 -5.45 -67.90
N ALA A 103 -22.68 -5.43 -67.32
CA ALA A 103 -21.58 -4.60 -67.81
C ALA A 103 -21.07 -5.19 -69.14
N THR A 104 -20.95 -4.36 -70.16
CA THR A 104 -20.63 -4.80 -71.53
C THR A 104 -19.20 -4.50 -71.94
N THR A 105 -18.52 -3.60 -71.23
CA THR A 105 -17.13 -3.21 -71.52
C THR A 105 -16.24 -3.22 -70.29
N ASN A 106 -14.94 -3.47 -70.48
CA ASN A 106 -13.94 -3.38 -69.41
C ASN A 106 -13.90 -1.98 -68.78
N LYS A 107 -14.23 -0.93 -69.55
CA LYS A 107 -14.30 0.45 -69.07
C LYS A 107 -15.42 0.62 -68.03
N GLU A 108 -16.61 0.05 -68.29
CA GLU A 108 -17.74 0.09 -67.36
C GLU A 108 -17.41 -0.64 -66.05
N VAL A 109 -16.74 -1.79 -66.13
CA VAL A 109 -16.29 -2.53 -64.94
C VAL A 109 -15.32 -1.69 -64.09
N LEU A 110 -14.32 -1.07 -64.72
CA LEU A 110 -13.36 -0.21 -64.01
C LEU A 110 -14.02 1.05 -63.43
N GLN A 111 -15.03 1.60 -64.09
CA GLN A 111 -15.82 2.72 -63.58
C GLN A 111 -16.66 2.30 -62.37
N LEU A 112 -17.29 1.13 -62.40
CA LEU A 112 -18.06 0.58 -61.28
C LEU A 112 -17.17 0.40 -60.05
N VAL A 113 -16.00 -0.24 -60.21
CA VAL A 113 -15.03 -0.44 -59.13
C VAL A 113 -14.53 0.89 -58.59
N ARG A 114 -14.23 1.87 -59.47
CA ARG A 114 -13.81 3.21 -59.06
C ARG A 114 -14.88 3.92 -58.23
N ASN A 115 -16.15 3.84 -58.64
CA ASN A 115 -17.25 4.51 -57.96
C ASN A 115 -17.55 3.84 -56.61
N TYR A 116 -17.53 2.51 -56.55
CA TYR A 116 -17.63 1.76 -55.30
C TYR A 116 -16.50 2.15 -54.33
N HIS A 117 -15.26 2.17 -54.80
CA HIS A 117 -14.12 2.59 -53.98
C HIS A 117 -14.25 4.04 -53.50
N ALA A 118 -14.75 4.95 -54.34
CA ALA A 118 -14.89 6.36 -53.98
C ALA A 118 -16.03 6.64 -52.99
N LYS A 119 -17.14 5.88 -53.07
CA LYS A 119 -18.39 6.18 -52.34
C LYS A 119 -18.68 5.26 -51.16
N VAL A 120 -18.08 4.08 -51.14
CA VAL A 120 -18.28 3.07 -50.10
C VAL A 120 -16.99 2.91 -49.30
N ILE A 121 -15.93 2.41 -49.96
CA ILE A 121 -14.68 2.07 -49.28
C ILE A 121 -14.01 3.29 -48.64
N ARG A 122 -13.85 4.40 -49.38
CA ARG A 122 -13.16 5.59 -48.85
C ARG A 122 -13.86 6.15 -47.61
N PRO A 123 -15.19 6.41 -47.63
CA PRO A 123 -15.91 6.88 -46.46
C PRO A 123 -15.84 5.93 -45.25
N GLU A 124 -15.96 4.62 -45.45
CA GLU A 124 -15.79 3.62 -44.38
C GLU A 124 -14.38 3.68 -43.75
N MET A 125 -13.34 3.72 -44.59
CA MET A 125 -11.96 3.85 -44.11
C MET A 125 -11.73 5.16 -43.35
N TYR A 126 -12.24 6.29 -43.85
CA TYR A 126 -12.14 7.58 -43.14
C TYR A 126 -12.85 7.54 -41.79
N HIS A 127 -14.02 6.90 -41.72
CA HIS A 127 -14.75 6.76 -40.47
C HIS A 127 -13.97 5.90 -39.46
N LEU A 128 -13.38 4.80 -39.91
CA LEU A 128 -12.55 3.94 -39.07
C LEU A 128 -11.30 4.67 -38.54
N VAL A 129 -10.65 5.47 -39.38
CA VAL A 129 -9.52 6.32 -38.95
C VAL A 129 -9.96 7.31 -37.88
N LEU A 130 -11.09 8.00 -38.06
CA LEU A 130 -11.61 8.96 -37.09
C LEU A 130 -11.95 8.31 -35.74
N GLN A 131 -12.57 7.12 -35.77
CA GLN A 131 -12.84 6.34 -34.56
C GLN A 131 -11.54 5.94 -33.87
N LEU A 132 -10.54 5.48 -34.62
CA LEU A 132 -9.24 5.10 -34.09
C LEU A 132 -8.52 6.30 -33.45
N GLU A 133 -8.52 7.46 -34.09
CA GLU A 133 -7.94 8.70 -33.53
C GLU A 133 -8.62 9.08 -32.22
N THR A 134 -9.95 9.00 -32.17
CA THR A 134 -10.73 9.29 -30.96
C THR A 134 -10.44 8.29 -29.85
N ALA A 135 -10.35 6.99 -30.18
CA ALA A 135 -10.02 5.94 -29.23
C ALA A 135 -8.60 6.09 -28.68
N LEU A 136 -7.63 6.40 -29.55
CA LEU A 136 -6.25 6.66 -29.16
C LEU A 136 -6.14 7.88 -28.25
N GLY A 137 -6.91 8.95 -28.52
CA GLY A 137 -7.01 10.11 -27.65
C GLY A 137 -7.46 9.73 -26.24
N LYS A 138 -8.55 8.96 -26.13
CA LYS A 138 -9.07 8.48 -24.84
C LYS A 138 -8.06 7.61 -24.08
N VAL A 139 -7.43 6.66 -24.76
CA VAL A 139 -6.39 5.81 -24.15
C VAL A 139 -5.20 6.64 -23.68
N GLY A 140 -4.81 7.67 -24.45
CA GLY A 140 -3.77 8.60 -24.07
C GLY A 140 -4.10 9.38 -22.80
N ASP A 141 -5.33 9.90 -22.71
CA ASP A 141 -5.84 10.63 -21.55
C ASP A 141 -5.91 9.74 -20.30
N GLU A 142 -6.49 8.54 -20.42
CA GLU A 142 -6.54 7.56 -19.33
C GLU A 142 -5.14 7.17 -18.85
N LEU A 143 -4.23 6.87 -19.77
CA LEU A 143 -2.83 6.54 -19.44
C LEU A 143 -2.14 7.69 -18.72
N PHE A 144 -2.40 8.94 -19.13
CA PHE A 144 -1.85 10.12 -18.47
C PHE A 144 -2.39 10.27 -17.03
N VAL A 145 -3.69 10.09 -16.84
CA VAL A 145 -4.34 10.12 -15.52
C VAL A 145 -3.78 9.00 -14.63
N THR A 146 -3.73 7.76 -15.11
CA THR A 146 -3.16 6.64 -14.35
C THR A 146 -1.71 6.89 -13.96
N ARG A 147 -0.90 7.48 -14.85
CA ARG A 147 0.48 7.86 -14.52
C ARG A 147 0.52 8.90 -13.39
N GLN A 148 -0.36 9.90 -13.42
CA GLN A 148 -0.45 10.92 -12.38
C GLN A 148 -0.86 10.32 -11.04
N GLU A 149 -1.85 9.42 -11.03
CA GLU A 149 -2.29 8.69 -9.83
C GLU A 149 -1.16 7.83 -9.24
N LEU A 150 -0.42 7.10 -10.07
CA LEU A 150 0.73 6.31 -9.62
C LEU A 150 1.83 7.20 -9.01
N MET A 151 2.08 8.38 -9.59
CA MET A 151 3.01 9.35 -9.01
C MET A 151 2.52 9.87 -7.65
N TRP A 152 1.22 10.13 -7.51
CA TRP A 152 0.62 10.54 -6.26
C TRP A 152 0.70 9.45 -5.19
N MET A 153 0.38 8.20 -5.54
CA MET A 153 0.53 7.04 -4.64
C MET A 153 1.99 6.86 -4.19
N ALA A 154 2.96 7.03 -5.09
CA ALA A 154 4.37 6.95 -4.74
C ALA A 154 4.80 8.07 -3.76
N ALA A 155 4.28 9.28 -3.95
CA ALA A 155 4.54 10.41 -3.06
C ALA A 155 3.91 10.22 -1.67
N ASP A 156 2.63 9.80 -1.62
CA ASP A 156 1.93 9.55 -0.37
C ASP A 156 2.58 8.41 0.42
N ASN A 157 2.93 7.31 -0.26
CA ASN A 157 3.67 6.24 0.38
C ASN A 157 5.00 6.71 0.98
N ARG A 158 5.72 7.60 0.27
CA ARG A 158 6.96 8.16 0.80
C ARG A 158 6.72 9.01 2.05
N GLN A 159 5.59 9.72 2.12
CA GLN A 159 5.20 10.50 3.28
C GLN A 159 4.85 9.58 4.46
N GLN A 160 4.03 8.55 4.23
CA GLN A 160 3.69 7.55 5.25
C GLN A 160 4.94 6.86 5.80
N GLN A 161 5.89 6.47 4.93
CA GLN A 161 7.18 5.90 5.35
C GLN A 161 7.98 6.85 6.23
N LYS A 162 8.07 8.14 5.86
CA LYS A 162 8.76 9.14 6.67
C LYS A 162 8.11 9.28 8.04
N GLN A 163 6.78 9.30 8.10
CA GLN A 163 6.03 9.38 9.36
C GLN A 163 6.26 8.14 10.23
N ALA A 164 6.20 6.94 9.65
CA ALA A 164 6.47 5.69 10.36
C ALA A 164 7.91 5.64 10.89
N CYS A 165 8.90 5.94 10.05
CA CYS A 165 10.31 5.95 10.44
C CYS A 165 10.62 7.01 11.51
N ALA A 166 9.92 8.15 11.49
CA ALA A 166 10.11 9.22 12.47
C ALA A 166 9.82 8.77 13.92
N LEU A 167 8.89 7.83 14.09
CA LEU A 167 8.53 7.24 15.37
C LEU A 167 9.39 6.03 15.76
N GLN A 168 10.21 5.54 14.83
CA GLN A 168 10.98 4.33 15.02
C GLN A 168 12.43 4.58 15.42
N ILE A 169 12.93 3.67 16.26
CA ILE A 169 14.31 3.56 16.69
C ILE A 169 14.74 2.10 16.54
N ILE A 170 15.98 1.93 16.09
CA ILE A 170 16.63 0.63 16.02
C ILE A 170 17.65 0.57 17.16
N THR A 171 17.51 -0.46 17.99
CA THR A 171 18.54 -0.85 18.95
C THR A 171 19.32 -2.01 18.35
N SER A 172 20.65 -1.91 18.33
CA SER A 172 21.54 -2.89 17.69
C SER A 172 22.68 -3.28 18.63
N GLY A 173 23.39 -4.37 18.33
CA GLY A 173 24.49 -4.87 19.17
C GLY A 173 24.06 -5.86 20.24
N TRP A 174 22.80 -6.32 20.19
CA TRP A 174 22.30 -7.37 21.06
C TRP A 174 23.00 -8.71 20.79
N PRO A 175 23.34 -9.49 21.83
CA PRO A 175 23.82 -10.86 21.67
C PRO A 175 22.75 -11.73 20.97
N GLN A 176 23.16 -12.54 19.99
CA GLN A 176 22.24 -13.36 19.19
C GLN A 176 21.46 -14.39 20.03
N GLY A 177 22.09 -14.93 21.09
CA GLY A 177 21.45 -15.85 22.04
C GLY A 177 20.61 -15.16 23.13
N MET A 178 20.52 -13.83 23.15
CA MET A 178 19.71 -13.12 24.15
C MET A 178 18.24 -13.06 23.73
N SER A 179 17.37 -13.71 24.49
CA SER A 179 15.92 -13.78 24.27
C SER A 179 15.26 -12.38 24.23
N PRO A 180 14.12 -12.20 23.54
CA PRO A 180 13.42 -10.92 23.52
C PRO A 180 13.07 -10.44 24.93
N GLN A 181 12.65 -11.34 25.81
CA GLN A 181 12.31 -11.02 27.21
C GLN A 181 13.52 -10.47 27.98
N ALA A 182 14.71 -11.01 27.77
CA ALA A 182 15.93 -10.49 28.39
C ALA A 182 16.30 -9.10 27.86
N ARG A 183 16.02 -8.82 26.58
CA ARG A 183 16.20 -7.47 25.99
C ARG A 183 15.19 -6.49 26.53
N GLU A 184 13.94 -6.94 26.73
CA GLU A 184 12.86 -6.13 27.28
C GLU A 184 13.18 -5.61 28.69
N PHE A 185 13.82 -6.44 29.52
CA PHE A 185 14.31 -6.01 30.83
C PHE A 185 15.28 -4.81 30.71
N GLN A 186 16.32 -4.94 29.87
CA GLN A 186 17.28 -3.86 29.62
C GLN A 186 16.61 -2.61 29.02
N LEU A 187 15.66 -2.80 28.10
CA LEU A 187 14.91 -1.70 27.48
C LEU A 187 14.04 -0.97 28.51
N SER A 188 13.37 -1.69 29.41
CA SER A 188 12.60 -1.07 30.50
C SER A 188 13.49 -0.25 31.41
N TRP A 189 14.65 -0.78 31.82
CA TRP A 189 15.63 -0.01 32.58
C TRP A 189 16.04 1.27 31.82
N MET A 190 16.34 1.16 30.52
CA MET A 190 16.70 2.33 29.72
C MET A 190 15.60 3.39 29.71
N LEU A 191 14.33 2.98 29.57
CA LEU A 191 13.16 3.87 29.59
C LEU A 191 12.98 4.58 30.92
N GLN A 192 13.19 3.88 32.04
CA GLN A 192 13.10 4.45 33.40
C GLN A 192 14.03 5.64 33.62
N GLN A 193 15.19 5.61 32.96
CA GLN A 193 16.18 6.66 33.09
C GLN A 193 15.84 7.92 32.27
N VAL A 194 14.85 7.89 31.38
CA VAL A 194 14.47 9.06 30.56
C VAL A 194 13.36 9.87 31.26
N PRO A 195 13.65 11.08 31.79
CA PRO A 195 12.67 11.82 32.58
C PRO A 195 11.37 12.14 31.83
N LYS A 196 11.46 12.50 30.54
CA LYS A 196 10.28 12.80 29.72
C LYS A 196 9.35 11.59 29.55
N ILE A 197 9.91 10.38 29.50
CA ILE A 197 9.13 9.14 29.40
C ILE A 197 8.45 8.84 30.72
N ARG A 198 9.18 9.00 31.84
CA ARG A 198 8.63 8.85 33.18
C ARG A 198 7.43 9.77 33.40
N ASN A 199 7.61 11.08 33.18
CA ASN A 199 6.55 12.07 33.34
C ASN A 199 5.33 11.74 32.45
N PHE A 200 5.56 11.29 31.21
CA PHE A 200 4.48 10.90 30.30
C PHE A 200 3.65 9.71 30.82
N LEU A 201 4.30 8.74 31.44
CA LEU A 201 3.63 7.56 32.00
C LEU A 201 2.92 7.87 33.32
N GLU A 202 3.52 8.69 34.19
CA GLU A 202 2.95 9.15 35.47
C GLU A 202 1.66 9.94 35.24
N ILE A 203 1.68 10.94 34.35
CA ILE A 203 0.51 11.78 34.03
C ILE A 203 -0.67 10.94 33.51
N ARG A 204 -0.39 9.80 32.88
CA ARG A 204 -1.40 8.88 32.33
C ARG A 204 -1.83 7.78 33.29
N GLY A 205 -1.32 7.77 34.52
CA GLY A 205 -1.64 6.74 35.53
C GLY A 205 -1.14 5.34 35.15
N ASN A 206 -0.08 5.24 34.33
CA ASN A 206 0.51 3.94 33.97
C ASN A 206 1.54 3.49 35.00
N ILE A 207 2.13 4.43 35.76
CA ILE A 207 3.09 4.18 36.82
C ILE A 207 2.75 5.05 38.02
N ASP A 208 2.78 4.46 39.20
CA ASP A 208 2.31 5.08 40.46
C ASP A 208 3.47 5.29 41.43
N ASP A 209 4.42 4.35 41.46
CA ASP A 209 5.60 4.38 42.32
C ASP A 209 6.89 4.36 41.50
N HIS A 210 7.92 5.03 42.01
CA HIS A 210 9.27 5.08 41.41
C HIS A 210 9.98 3.70 41.40
N THR A 211 9.33 2.63 41.83
CA THR A 211 9.80 1.23 41.86
C THR A 211 9.17 0.43 40.73
N ALA A 212 9.85 0.48 39.59
CA ALA A 212 9.48 -0.08 38.31
C ALA A 212 9.67 -1.62 38.19
N GLU A 213 9.03 -2.43 39.04
CA GLU A 213 9.17 -3.90 38.94
C GLU A 213 8.42 -4.50 37.72
N GLN A 214 7.47 -3.77 37.12
CA GLN A 214 6.66 -4.25 36.00
C GLN A 214 7.12 -3.67 34.65
N THR A 215 8.00 -4.40 33.95
CA THR A 215 8.53 -4.07 32.60
C THR A 215 7.43 -3.61 31.63
N ALA A 216 6.28 -4.30 31.64
CA ALA A 216 5.15 -4.02 30.76
C ALA A 216 4.58 -2.59 30.89
N ARG A 217 4.61 -2.00 32.10
CA ARG A 217 4.08 -0.64 32.32
C ARG A 217 4.88 0.41 31.54
N TRP A 218 6.19 0.22 31.41
CA TRP A 218 7.09 1.12 30.68
C TRP A 218 6.87 1.06 29.17
N PHE A 219 6.40 -0.08 28.65
CA PHE A 219 6.15 -0.26 27.23
C PHE A 219 4.88 0.42 26.73
N ASN A 220 4.07 0.98 27.63
CA ASN A 220 2.98 1.89 27.25
C ASN A 220 3.44 3.16 26.51
N VAL A 221 4.76 3.42 26.45
CA VAL A 221 5.37 4.45 25.61
C VAL A 221 5.39 4.06 24.11
N PHE A 222 5.30 2.77 23.80
CA PHE A 222 5.38 2.22 22.45
C PHE A 222 3.99 1.97 21.84
N SER A 223 3.88 2.17 20.52
CA SER A 223 2.66 1.87 19.76
C SER A 223 2.45 0.37 19.57
N VAL A 224 3.55 -0.40 19.56
CA VAL A 224 3.59 -1.85 19.46
C VAL A 224 4.74 -2.36 20.33
N ASP A 225 4.67 -3.62 20.76
CA ASP A 225 5.74 -4.23 21.56
C ASP A 225 7.09 -4.23 20.80
N PRO A 226 8.22 -4.19 21.53
CA PRO A 226 9.55 -4.28 20.92
C PRO A 226 9.68 -5.50 20.00
N VAL A 227 10.00 -5.27 18.72
CA VAL A 227 10.07 -6.35 17.72
C VAL A 227 11.50 -6.82 17.54
N THR A 228 11.77 -8.08 17.87
CA THR A 228 13.04 -8.76 17.60
C THR A 228 12.81 -9.87 16.58
N ILE A 229 13.55 -9.84 15.47
CA ILE A 229 13.35 -10.80 14.37
C ILE A 229 14.01 -12.14 14.70
N PRO A 230 13.29 -13.27 14.56
CA PRO A 230 13.89 -14.58 14.74
C PRO A 230 14.78 -14.99 13.55
N GLN A 231 15.95 -15.58 13.82
CA GLN A 231 16.90 -16.08 12.80
C GLN A 231 17.10 -17.61 12.81
N GLY A 232 16.39 -18.34 13.68
CA GLY A 232 16.48 -19.79 13.79
C GLY A 232 15.87 -20.26 15.12
N GLN A 233 16.12 -21.51 15.50
CA GLN A 233 15.82 -21.96 16.86
C GLN A 233 16.77 -21.27 17.84
N GLU A 234 16.19 -20.50 18.76
CA GLU A 234 16.90 -19.77 19.86
C GLU A 234 17.92 -18.71 19.42
N TRP A 235 17.98 -18.38 18.13
CA TRP A 235 18.90 -17.39 17.56
C TRP A 235 18.15 -16.18 17.04
N TRP A 236 18.36 -15.02 17.66
CA TRP A 236 17.65 -13.79 17.33
C TRP A 236 18.55 -12.77 16.65
N SER A 237 17.97 -11.92 15.81
CA SER A 237 18.65 -10.80 15.18
C SER A 237 19.36 -9.95 16.24
N SER A 238 20.53 -9.40 15.93
CA SER A 238 21.24 -8.46 16.81
C SER A 238 20.56 -7.09 16.92
N MET A 239 19.37 -6.95 16.33
CA MET A 239 18.56 -5.74 16.25
C MET A 239 17.17 -5.94 16.85
N THR A 240 16.68 -4.91 17.54
CA THR A 240 15.31 -4.82 18.05
C THR A 240 14.73 -3.45 17.66
N LEU A 241 13.55 -3.47 17.03
CA LEU A 241 12.83 -2.29 16.57
C LEU A 241 11.91 -1.78 17.68
N LEU A 242 12.01 -0.49 17.99
CA LEU A 242 11.14 0.22 18.93
C LEU A 242 10.28 1.23 18.16
N THR A 243 8.98 1.21 18.38
CA THR A 243 8.05 2.14 17.73
C THR A 243 7.32 2.96 18.79
N PHE A 244 7.64 4.24 18.92
CA PHE A 244 7.07 5.11 19.95
C PHE A 244 5.68 5.64 19.58
N LYS A 245 4.84 5.92 20.59
CA LYS A 245 3.54 6.58 20.41
C LYS A 245 3.67 8.05 19.97
N SER A 246 4.79 8.69 20.27
CA SER A 246 5.03 10.08 19.87
C SER A 246 6.49 10.36 19.51
N PHE A 247 6.67 11.33 18.62
CA PHE A 247 7.99 11.81 18.21
C PHE A 247 8.78 12.39 19.39
N ASP A 248 8.09 13.06 20.32
CA ASP A 248 8.68 13.64 21.51
C ASP A 248 9.34 12.63 22.45
N LEU A 249 8.68 11.50 22.68
CA LEU A 249 9.19 10.42 23.51
C LEU A 249 10.38 9.74 22.84
N ARG A 250 10.25 9.49 21.54
CA ARG A 250 11.31 8.97 20.68
C ARG A 250 12.54 9.87 20.72
N ALA A 251 12.35 11.18 20.52
CA ALA A 251 13.43 12.16 20.48
C ALA A 251 14.20 12.20 21.79
N SER A 252 13.51 12.24 22.94
CA SER A 252 14.17 12.23 24.25
C SER A 252 14.86 10.91 24.58
N PHE A 253 14.35 9.78 24.09
CA PHE A 253 15.06 8.51 24.20
C PHE A 253 16.36 8.52 23.39
N LEU A 254 16.30 9.04 22.16
CA LEU A 254 17.46 9.15 21.27
C LEU A 254 18.48 10.18 21.76
N GLU A 255 18.04 11.27 22.39
CA GLU A 255 18.92 12.26 22.99
C GLU A 255 19.76 11.66 24.12
N ARG A 256 19.17 10.76 24.92
CA ARG A 256 19.88 10.11 26.03
C ARG A 256 20.81 8.98 25.59
N TYR A 257 20.40 8.16 24.62
CA TYR A 257 21.11 6.92 24.27
C TYR A 257 21.65 6.84 22.85
N GLY A 258 21.33 7.82 22.02
CA GLY A 258 21.84 7.92 20.67
C GLY A 258 23.35 8.20 20.64
N GLY A 259 23.95 7.94 19.49
CA GLY A 259 25.38 8.20 19.26
C GLY A 259 26.23 6.93 19.19
N THR A 260 27.55 7.11 19.24
CA THR A 260 28.54 6.06 18.95
C THR A 260 28.98 5.25 20.17
N GLY A 261 28.75 5.76 21.39
CA GLY A 261 29.23 5.16 22.64
C GLY A 261 28.54 3.85 23.03
N GLY A 262 27.26 3.71 22.72
CA GLY A 262 26.44 2.56 23.11
C GLY A 262 26.24 2.42 24.63
N THR A 263 25.15 1.79 25.04
CA THR A 263 24.83 1.52 26.45
C THR A 263 25.31 0.11 26.81
N PRO A 264 26.09 -0.09 27.89
CA PRO A 264 26.47 -1.43 28.33
C PRO A 264 25.24 -2.31 28.57
N ILE A 265 25.34 -3.58 28.19
CA ILE A 265 24.28 -4.55 28.47
C ILE A 265 24.55 -5.17 29.83
N TYR A 266 23.54 -5.20 30.68
CA TYR A 266 23.67 -5.78 32.01
C TYR A 266 23.00 -7.16 32.06
N SER A 267 23.66 -8.14 32.68
CA SER A 267 23.07 -9.47 32.91
C SER A 267 22.17 -9.52 34.14
N ASN A 268 22.34 -8.57 35.05
CA ASN A 268 21.55 -8.32 36.26
C ASN A 268 21.71 -6.83 36.63
N GLU A 269 21.12 -6.35 37.73
CA GLU A 269 21.11 -4.92 38.08
C GLU A 269 22.50 -4.27 38.24
N THR A 270 23.58 -5.04 38.40
CA THR A 270 24.91 -4.54 38.76
C THR A 270 26.06 -5.00 37.87
N THR A 271 25.89 -6.05 37.07
CA THR A 271 26.97 -6.71 36.34
C THR A 271 26.87 -6.46 34.83
N PRO A 272 27.77 -5.64 34.25
CA PRO A 272 27.82 -5.43 32.81
C PRO A 272 28.47 -6.62 32.09
N LEU A 273 27.92 -7.00 30.93
CA LEU A 273 28.51 -7.96 30.02
C LEU A 273 29.70 -7.31 29.29
N THR A 274 30.90 -7.84 29.52
CA THR A 274 32.14 -7.30 28.97
C THR A 274 32.09 -7.21 27.44
N GLY A 275 32.35 -6.01 26.90
CA GLY A 275 32.42 -5.76 25.46
C GLY A 275 31.08 -5.78 24.72
N LYS A 276 29.94 -5.92 25.41
CA LYS A 276 28.60 -5.92 24.81
C LYS A 276 27.86 -4.62 25.10
N HIS A 277 27.51 -3.89 24.05
CA HIS A 277 26.84 -2.60 24.12
C HIS A 277 25.67 -2.54 23.14
N VAL A 278 24.56 -1.97 23.59
CA VAL A 278 23.41 -1.63 22.75
C VAL A 278 23.61 -0.25 22.17
N ARG A 279 23.62 -0.17 20.85
CA ARG A 279 23.66 1.10 20.12
C ARG A 279 22.24 1.48 19.71
N VAL A 280 21.88 2.73 19.94
CA VAL A 280 20.58 3.27 19.60
C VAL A 280 20.74 4.20 18.39
N SER A 281 20.03 3.89 17.32
CA SER A 281 20.05 4.68 16.09
C SER A 281 18.64 5.02 15.63
N PRO A 282 18.42 6.21 15.07
CA PRO A 282 17.14 6.54 14.45
C PRO A 282 16.86 5.59 13.29
N CYS A 283 15.59 5.21 13.10
CA CYS A 283 15.19 4.58 11.84
C CYS A 283 15.24 5.64 10.73
N SER A 284 16.02 5.41 9.67
CA SER A 284 16.06 6.29 8.50
C SER A 284 15.15 5.75 7.41
N PRO A 285 14.29 6.60 6.80
CA PRO A 285 13.54 6.22 5.61
C PRO A 285 14.46 6.00 4.39
N GLN A 286 15.78 6.18 4.49
CA GLN A 286 16.72 5.74 3.46
C GLN A 286 16.83 4.20 3.37
N TRP A 287 16.56 3.48 4.47
CA TRP A 287 16.69 2.01 4.50
C TRP A 287 15.45 1.27 4.01
N GLN A 288 14.30 1.94 3.91
CA GLN A 288 13.10 1.36 3.32
C GLN A 288 13.06 1.68 1.81
N ARG A 289 13.04 0.62 0.99
CA ARG A 289 13.32 0.73 -0.45
C ARG A 289 12.17 1.47 -1.13
N LYS A 290 12.49 2.52 -1.90
CA LYS A 290 11.53 3.39 -2.61
C LYS A 290 10.49 2.62 -3.45
N LEU A 291 10.81 1.40 -3.88
CA LEU A 291 9.97 0.57 -4.73
C LEU A 291 9.23 -0.55 -3.99
N GLU A 292 9.43 -0.68 -2.68
CA GLU A 292 8.81 -1.76 -1.90
C GLU A 292 7.27 -1.69 -1.92
N SER A 293 6.70 -0.50 -1.83
CA SER A 293 5.24 -0.35 -1.84
C SER A 293 4.58 -0.66 -3.19
N PRO A 294 5.02 -0.08 -4.32
CA PRO A 294 4.47 -0.47 -5.63
C PRO A 294 4.69 -1.96 -5.90
N LEU A 295 5.81 -2.54 -5.45
CA LEU A 295 6.01 -4.00 -5.52
C LEU A 295 5.01 -4.78 -4.66
N ARG A 296 4.70 -4.33 -3.44
CA ARG A 296 3.67 -4.98 -2.59
C ARG A 296 2.29 -4.93 -3.23
N VAL A 297 1.94 -3.85 -3.93
CA VAL A 297 0.68 -3.75 -4.69
C VAL A 297 0.70 -4.76 -5.84
N LEU A 298 1.77 -4.80 -6.64
CA LEU A 298 1.91 -5.77 -7.73
C LEU A 298 1.85 -7.22 -7.22
N ILE A 299 2.52 -7.52 -6.11
CA ILE A 299 2.45 -8.84 -5.46
C ILE A 299 1.02 -9.14 -4.98
N ALA A 300 0.33 -8.18 -4.36
CA ALA A 300 -1.03 -8.39 -3.89
C ALA A 300 -1.99 -8.71 -5.04
N VAL A 301 -1.85 -8.01 -6.17
CA VAL A 301 -2.61 -8.28 -7.41
C VAL A 301 -2.25 -9.66 -7.98
N LEU A 302 -0.96 -9.97 -8.10
CA LEU A 302 -0.49 -11.26 -8.62
C LEU A 302 -0.98 -12.42 -7.73
N ASN A 303 -0.93 -12.27 -6.41
CA ASN A 303 -1.41 -13.29 -5.49
C ASN A 303 -2.93 -13.57 -5.59
N GLN A 304 -3.71 -12.61 -6.12
CA GLN A 304 -5.15 -12.78 -6.38
C GLN A 304 -5.44 -13.34 -7.77
N HIS A 305 -4.46 -13.34 -8.68
CA HIS A 305 -4.61 -13.85 -10.03
C HIS A 305 -4.57 -15.39 -10.05
N SER A 306 -5.48 -16.02 -10.80
CA SER A 306 -5.63 -17.49 -10.87
C SER A 306 -4.31 -18.21 -11.15
N ASP A 307 -3.51 -17.65 -12.05
CA ASP A 307 -2.29 -18.27 -12.56
C ASP A 307 -1.13 -18.27 -11.54
N TYR A 308 -1.21 -17.40 -10.53
CA TYR A 308 -0.18 -17.22 -9.50
C TYR A 308 -0.72 -17.45 -8.08
N THR A 309 -1.94 -17.97 -7.95
CA THR A 309 -2.54 -18.27 -6.65
C THR A 309 -1.77 -19.43 -5.99
N GLY A 310 -1.27 -19.23 -4.77
CA GLY A 310 -0.51 -20.24 -4.01
C GLY A 310 0.99 -20.35 -4.37
N GLN A 311 1.47 -19.49 -5.27
CA GLN A 311 2.84 -19.45 -5.76
C GLN A 311 3.68 -18.40 -5.00
N SER A 312 4.92 -18.74 -4.60
CA SER A 312 5.81 -17.81 -3.87
C SER A 312 6.72 -17.05 -4.83
N LEU A 313 6.31 -15.84 -5.21
CA LEU A 313 7.10 -14.96 -6.08
C LEU A 313 8.36 -14.46 -5.36
N THR A 314 9.52 -14.60 -6.00
CA THR A 314 10.79 -14.08 -5.48
C THR A 314 11.15 -12.77 -6.18
N ILE A 315 11.39 -11.70 -5.41
CA ILE A 315 11.84 -10.41 -5.94
C ILE A 315 13.37 -10.35 -5.93
N LEU A 316 13.97 -10.23 -7.11
CA LEU A 316 15.37 -9.87 -7.26
C LEU A 316 15.53 -8.35 -7.15
N TRP A 317 15.83 -7.86 -5.95
CA TRP A 317 15.86 -6.43 -5.65
C TRP A 317 16.88 -5.60 -6.44
N LYS A 318 17.97 -6.21 -6.90
CA LYS A 318 19.01 -5.51 -7.67
C LYS A 318 18.55 -5.18 -9.09
N THR A 319 17.75 -6.07 -9.69
CA THR A 319 17.25 -5.94 -11.07
C THR A 319 15.75 -5.63 -11.14
N LEU A 320 15.06 -5.66 -10.00
CA LEU A 320 13.61 -5.55 -9.85
C LEU A 320 12.84 -6.57 -10.70
N THR A 321 13.41 -7.76 -10.85
CA THR A 321 12.79 -8.85 -11.60
C THR A 321 11.95 -9.70 -10.64
N LEU A 322 10.69 -9.93 -11.01
CA LEU A 322 9.85 -10.95 -10.38
C LEU A 322 10.19 -12.29 -11.02
N MET A 323 10.79 -13.21 -10.27
CA MET A 323 11.03 -14.55 -10.76
C MET A 323 9.78 -15.40 -10.54
N GLN A 324 9.44 -16.19 -11.57
CA GLN A 324 8.43 -17.23 -11.46
C GLN A 324 8.84 -18.21 -10.35
N PRO A 325 7.92 -18.62 -9.47
CA PRO A 325 8.23 -19.57 -8.41
C PRO A 325 8.67 -20.90 -9.00
N SER A 326 9.81 -21.39 -8.54
CA SER A 326 10.21 -22.78 -8.72
C SER A 326 9.34 -23.67 -7.83
N THR A 327 8.82 -24.77 -8.40
CA THR A 327 8.17 -25.85 -7.64
C THR A 327 9.17 -26.65 -6.78
N GLU A 328 10.48 -26.48 -7.03
CA GLU A 328 11.54 -27.19 -6.34
C GLU A 328 12.32 -26.27 -5.39
N ARG A 329 12.50 -26.71 -4.15
CA ARG A 329 13.33 -26.01 -3.12
C ARG A 329 14.84 -26.28 -3.25
N GLY A 330 15.29 -26.88 -4.36
CA GLY A 330 16.70 -27.25 -4.57
C GLY A 330 17.45 -26.28 -5.48
N PHE A 331 18.73 -26.05 -5.20
CA PHE A 331 19.64 -25.43 -6.16
C PHE A 331 19.87 -26.41 -7.31
N GLN A 332 19.38 -26.08 -8.51
CA GLN A 332 19.75 -26.79 -9.72
C GLN A 332 20.93 -26.07 -10.37
N PRO A 333 22.11 -26.71 -10.50
CA PRO A 333 23.19 -26.14 -11.29
C PRO A 333 22.77 -26.12 -12.77
N ASP A 334 23.07 -25.02 -13.46
CA ASP A 334 22.78 -24.84 -14.88
C ASP A 334 23.42 -25.98 -15.70
N VAL A 335 22.62 -26.61 -16.57
CA VAL A 335 23.07 -27.57 -17.59
C VAL A 335 23.47 -26.83 -18.86
#